data_AF-A0A8H7RJ86-F1
#
_entry.id   AF-A0A8H7RJ86-F1
#
_cell.length_a   1.000
_cell.length_b   1.000
_cell.length_c   1.000
_cell.angle_alpha   90.00
_cell.angle_beta   90.00
_cell.angle_gamma   90.00
#
_symmetry.space_group_name_H-M   'P 1'
#
loop_
_entity.id
_entity.type
_entity.pdbx_description
1 polymer ?
#
loop_
_entity_poly.entity_id
_entity_poly.type
_entity_poly.pdbx_seq_one_letter_code
_entity_poly.pdbx_strand_id
1 'polypeptide(L)'
;MFIGDRGHGVRSIIKGHQRFGGHWKEKIHGRYTSSLITNEHNSSQTCLFCFKKLAHPQVARDKVIKINNGSFICLNNKCHNKYVVMSRDKLSALAIGLPGVAQLFFGVTFPYFDHQPTKEKEL
;
A
#
# COMPACT_ATOMS: atom_id res chain seq x y z
N MET A 1 2.22 3.08 -15.42
CA MET A 1 1.40 2.20 -14.55
C MET A 1 2.24 1.75 -13.37
N PHE A 2 1.80 1.98 -12.13
CA PHE A 2 2.49 1.47 -10.95
C PHE A 2 1.91 0.12 -10.53
N ILE A 3 2.77 -0.85 -10.27
CA ILE A 3 2.39 -2.24 -10.02
C ILE A 3 3.00 -2.67 -8.68
N GLY A 4 2.19 -3.26 -7.79
CA GLY A 4 2.70 -3.88 -6.56
C GLY A 4 3.63 -5.06 -6.88
N ASP A 5 4.79 -5.10 -6.21
CA ASP A 5 5.81 -6.14 -6.40
C ASP A 5 5.33 -7.52 -5.91
N ARG A 6 5.60 -7.80 -4.62
CA ARG A 6 5.39 -9.07 -3.93
C ARG A 6 4.40 -8.87 -2.81
N GLY A 7 3.71 -9.94 -2.45
CA GLY A 7 2.79 -9.90 -1.32
C GLY A 7 2.19 -11.26 -1.02
N HIS A 8 1.46 -11.31 0.09
CA HIS A 8 0.62 -12.45 0.42
C HIS A 8 -0.84 -12.10 0.16
N GLY A 9 -1.57 -13.00 -0.51
CA GLY A 9 -2.99 -12.84 -0.80
C GLY A 9 -3.87 -12.93 0.46
N VAL A 10 -3.77 -11.99 1.39
CA VAL A 10 -4.57 -12.02 2.62
C VAL A 10 -6.02 -11.68 2.27
N ARG A 11 -6.94 -12.61 2.52
CA ARG A 11 -8.40 -12.46 2.24
C ARG A 11 -8.74 -12.24 0.76
N SER A 12 -7.91 -12.72 -0.17
CA SER A 12 -8.23 -12.81 -1.61
C SER A 12 -8.51 -14.26 -2.02
N ILE A 13 -9.03 -14.47 -3.24
CA ILE A 13 -9.19 -15.83 -3.82
C ILE A 13 -7.87 -16.59 -3.81
N ILE A 14 -6.76 -15.92 -4.07
CA ILE A 14 -5.40 -16.49 -4.05
C ILE A 14 -4.77 -16.53 -2.63
N LYS A 15 -5.60 -16.72 -1.59
CA LYS A 15 -5.13 -16.84 -0.21
C LYS A 15 -4.25 -18.07 -0.04
N GLY A 16 -3.18 -17.94 0.74
CA GLY A 16 -2.21 -19.01 0.98
C GLY A 16 -1.12 -19.11 -0.09
N HIS A 17 -1.27 -18.43 -1.23
CA HIS A 17 -0.24 -18.35 -2.25
C HIS A 17 0.60 -17.08 -2.09
N GLN A 18 1.92 -17.25 -2.21
CA GLN A 18 2.86 -16.14 -2.27
C GLN A 18 2.80 -15.52 -3.67
N ARG A 19 2.58 -14.21 -3.74
CA ARG A 19 2.69 -13.46 -5.00
C ARG A 19 4.17 -13.18 -5.24
N PHE A 20 4.73 -13.87 -6.21
CA PHE A 20 6.06 -13.57 -6.74
C PHE A 20 5.93 -12.39 -7.72
N GLY A 21 6.52 -11.27 -7.31
CA GLY A 21 6.69 -10.08 -8.13
C GLY A 21 7.89 -10.21 -9.07
N GLY A 22 8.52 -9.08 -9.37
CA GLY A 22 9.68 -8.99 -10.24
C GLY A 22 9.39 -8.42 -11.62
N HIS A 23 10.46 -8.01 -12.30
CA HIS A 23 10.45 -7.25 -13.55
C HIS A 23 9.73 -7.91 -14.72
N TRP A 24 9.33 -9.17 -14.61
CA TRP A 24 8.56 -9.85 -15.66
C TRP A 24 7.24 -9.14 -15.96
N LYS A 25 6.57 -8.56 -14.95
CA LYS A 25 5.33 -7.78 -15.16
C LYS A 25 5.61 -6.49 -15.94
N GLU A 26 6.69 -5.80 -15.59
CA GLU A 26 7.12 -4.60 -16.34
C GLU A 26 7.49 -4.94 -17.77
N LYS A 27 8.19 -6.06 -17.99
CA LYS A 27 8.58 -6.51 -19.34
C LYS A 27 7.35 -6.83 -20.21
N ILE A 28 6.32 -7.45 -19.64
CA ILE A 28 5.08 -7.75 -20.37
C ILE A 28 4.31 -6.47 -20.69
N HIS A 29 4.17 -5.56 -19.73
CA HIS A 29 3.36 -4.34 -19.89
C HIS A 29 4.12 -3.16 -20.52
N GLY A 30 5.44 -3.23 -20.58
CA GLY A 30 6.34 -2.17 -21.04
C GLY A 30 6.26 -1.86 -22.53
N ARG A 31 5.67 -2.74 -23.35
CA ARG A 31 5.52 -2.52 -24.79
C ARG A 31 4.62 -1.34 -25.14
N TYR A 32 3.59 -1.08 -24.32
CA TYR A 32 2.57 -0.06 -24.61
C TYR A 32 2.45 1.00 -23.52
N THR A 33 3.04 0.79 -22.34
CA THR A 33 2.98 1.74 -21.23
C THR A 33 4.18 1.56 -20.32
N SER A 34 4.85 2.65 -19.94
CA SER A 34 5.89 2.62 -18.91
C SER A 34 5.29 2.10 -17.61
N SER A 35 5.77 0.94 -17.16
CA SER A 35 5.32 0.30 -15.93
C SER A 35 6.48 0.23 -14.94
N LEU A 36 6.16 0.50 -13.67
CA LEU A 36 7.14 0.52 -12.59
C LEU A 36 6.61 -0.29 -11.41
N ILE A 37 7.45 -1.18 -10.90
CA ILE A 37 7.20 -2.00 -9.74
C ILE A 37 7.58 -1.22 -8.49
N THR A 38 6.58 -1.06 -7.63
CA THR A 38 6.68 -0.35 -6.36
C THR A 38 6.51 -1.32 -5.21
N ASN A 39 7.21 -1.08 -4.12
CA ASN A 39 7.02 -1.85 -2.90
C ASN A 39 5.62 -1.59 -2.33
N GLU A 40 4.87 -2.66 -2.06
CA GLU A 40 3.50 -2.58 -1.52
C GLU A 40 3.49 -2.73 0.02
N HIS A 41 4.67 -2.83 0.67
CA HIS A 41 4.74 -3.08 2.10
C HIS A 41 3.99 -1.99 2.90
N ASN A 42 3.07 -2.42 3.77
CA ASN A 42 2.19 -1.56 4.57
C ASN A 42 1.37 -0.49 3.80
N SER A 43 1.27 -0.57 2.46
CA SER A 43 0.56 0.41 1.62
C SER A 43 -0.92 0.58 2.01
N SER A 44 -1.57 -0.52 2.42
CA SER A 44 -2.98 -0.54 2.85
C SER A 44 -3.19 -0.28 4.33
N GLN A 45 -2.12 -0.12 5.12
CA GLN A 45 -2.19 -0.04 6.58
C GLN A 45 -1.57 1.25 7.14
N THR A 46 -1.02 2.12 6.29
CA THR A 46 -0.26 3.30 6.73
C THR A 46 -0.95 4.58 6.27
N CYS A 47 -1.10 5.54 7.17
CA CYS A 47 -1.62 6.86 6.82
C CYS A 47 -0.61 7.62 5.94
N LEU A 48 -1.06 8.15 4.82
CA LEU A 48 -0.23 8.93 3.89
C LEU A 48 0.27 10.27 4.47
N PHE A 49 -0.44 10.83 5.46
CA PHE A 49 -0.11 12.13 6.03
C PHE A 49 0.83 12.04 7.23
N CYS A 50 0.66 11.03 8.08
CA CYS A 50 1.42 10.92 9.33
C CYS A 50 2.26 9.65 9.43
N PHE A 51 2.27 8.81 8.40
CA PHE A 51 3.02 7.54 8.32
C PHE A 51 2.84 6.59 9.51
N LYS A 52 1.73 6.72 10.25
CA LYS A 52 1.36 5.83 11.35
C LYS A 52 0.38 4.77 10.87
N LYS A 53 0.34 3.64 11.57
CA LYS A 53 -0.63 2.56 11.31
C LYS A 53 -2.06 3.06 11.48
N LEU A 54 -2.91 2.65 10.54
CA LEU A 54 -4.34 2.88 10.53
C LEU A 54 -5.05 1.77 11.30
N ALA A 55 -6.24 2.09 11.81
CA ALA A 55 -7.12 1.12 12.45
C ALA A 55 -8.35 0.85 11.58
N HIS A 56 -8.91 -0.35 11.70
CA HIS A 56 -10.21 -0.66 11.10
C HIS A 56 -11.33 -0.01 11.93
N PRO A 57 -12.28 0.70 11.30
CA PRO A 57 -13.41 1.24 12.01
C PRO A 57 -14.31 0.10 12.49
N GLN A 58 -14.76 0.23 13.73
CA GLN A 58 -15.65 -0.70 14.40
C GLN A 58 -17.03 -0.08 14.49
N VAL A 59 -18.04 -0.81 14.03
CA VAL A 59 -19.44 -0.39 14.12
C VAL A 59 -20.17 -1.39 15.00
N ALA A 60 -20.78 -0.90 16.08
CA ALA A 60 -21.67 -1.70 16.91
C ALA A 60 -23.04 -1.77 16.21
N ARG A 61 -23.48 -2.98 15.82
CA ARG A 61 -24.86 -3.25 15.42
C ARG A 61 -25.38 -4.39 16.28
N ASP A 62 -26.54 -4.20 16.90
CA ASP A 62 -27.28 -5.25 17.62
C ASP A 62 -26.42 -5.99 18.67
N LYS A 63 -25.67 -5.24 19.49
CA LYS A 63 -24.74 -5.75 20.53
C LYS A 63 -23.55 -6.57 19.99
N VAL A 64 -23.34 -6.62 18.67
CA VAL A 64 -22.17 -7.25 18.04
C VAL A 64 -21.26 -6.18 17.43
N ILE A 65 -19.98 -6.23 17.76
CA ILE A 65 -18.96 -5.36 17.18
C ILE A 65 -18.57 -5.92 15.80
N LYS A 66 -18.88 -5.19 14.73
CA LYS A 66 -18.46 -5.54 13.36
C LYS A 66 -17.29 -4.66 12.93
N ILE A 67 -16.24 -5.31 12.43
CA ILE A 67 -15.05 -4.65 11.87
C ILE A 67 -15.28 -4.44 10.38
N ASN A 68 -15.16 -3.20 9.90
CA ASN A 68 -15.20 -2.93 8.47
C ASN A 68 -13.79 -3.04 7.87
N ASN A 69 -13.56 -4.11 7.10
CA ASN A 69 -12.27 -4.40 6.49
C ASN A 69 -11.95 -3.56 5.23
N GLY A 70 -12.96 -2.92 4.64
CA GLY A 70 -12.83 -2.12 3.41
C GLY A 70 -12.48 -0.65 3.66
N SER A 71 -12.45 -0.22 4.93
CA SER A 71 -12.16 1.15 5.31
C SER A 71 -11.18 1.21 6.47
N PHE A 72 -10.58 2.38 6.63
CA PHE A 72 -9.57 2.67 7.64
C PHE A 72 -9.77 4.05 8.23
N ILE A 73 -9.34 4.22 9.47
CA ILE A 73 -9.32 5.49 10.20
C ILE A 73 -7.94 5.75 10.78
N CYS A 74 -7.52 7.02 10.75
CA CYS A 74 -6.30 7.45 11.43
C CYS A 74 -6.66 7.89 12.87
N LEU A 75 -6.06 7.24 13.86
CA LEU A 75 -6.26 7.55 15.29
C LEU A 75 -5.21 8.53 15.84
N ASN A 76 -4.30 9.02 15.01
CA ASN A 76 -3.27 9.94 15.45
C ASN A 76 -3.83 11.36 15.56
N ASN A 77 -3.90 11.90 16.79
CA ASN A 77 -4.42 13.24 17.06
C ASN A 77 -3.65 14.37 16.35
N LYS A 78 -2.38 14.13 15.98
CA LYS A 78 -1.54 15.10 15.26
C LYS A 78 -1.71 15.03 13.73
N CYS A 79 -2.49 14.09 13.22
CA CYS A 79 -2.70 13.92 11.78
C CYS A 79 -3.79 14.86 11.26
N HIS A 80 -3.59 15.40 10.06
CA HIS A 80 -4.60 16.19 9.36
C HIS A 80 -5.89 15.38 9.12
N ASN A 81 -5.77 14.10 8.75
CA ASN A 81 -6.88 13.19 8.50
C ASN A 81 -7.31 12.38 9.75
N LYS A 82 -7.20 12.95 10.95
CA LYS A 82 -7.65 12.28 12.17
C LYS A 82 -9.15 11.94 12.09
N TYR A 83 -9.51 10.71 12.47
CA TYR A 83 -10.88 10.20 12.50
C TYR A 83 -11.66 10.24 11.17
N VAL A 84 -11.00 10.55 10.06
CA VAL A 84 -11.61 10.48 8.72
C VAL A 84 -11.61 9.04 8.25
N VAL A 85 -12.79 8.54 7.85
CA VAL A 85 -12.93 7.22 7.25
C VAL A 85 -12.48 7.29 5.80
N MET A 86 -11.45 6.52 5.47
CA MET A 86 -10.93 6.40 4.11
C MET A 86 -11.17 4.99 3.57
N SER A 87 -11.44 4.86 2.28
CA SER A 87 -11.48 3.53 1.66
C SER A 87 -10.06 2.95 1.55
N ARG A 88 -9.93 1.67 1.86
CA ARG A 88 -8.66 0.95 1.79
C ARG A 88 -8.05 1.07 0.40
N ASP A 89 -8.85 0.84 -0.63
CA ASP A 89 -8.33 0.68 -1.99
C ASP A 89 -7.82 2.00 -2.57
N LYS A 90 -8.45 3.15 -2.21
CA LYS A 90 -7.95 4.48 -2.57
C LYS A 90 -6.63 4.79 -1.85
N LEU A 91 -6.58 4.49 -0.55
CA LEU A 91 -5.37 4.70 0.25
C LEU A 91 -4.21 3.85 -0.26
N SER A 92 -4.44 2.57 -0.55
CA SER A 92 -3.40 1.67 -1.06
C SER A 92 -2.93 2.07 -2.45
N ALA A 93 -3.84 2.49 -3.35
CA ALA A 93 -3.46 2.97 -4.68
C ALA A 93 -2.56 4.21 -4.61
N LEU A 94 -2.88 5.16 -3.72
CA LEU A 94 -2.04 6.33 -3.47
C LEU A 94 -0.69 5.98 -2.83
N ALA A 95 -0.69 5.04 -1.87
CA ALA A 95 0.52 4.56 -1.21
C ALA A 95 1.44 3.75 -2.14
N ILE A 96 0.93 3.21 -3.25
CA ILE A 96 1.71 2.59 -4.33
C ILE A 96 2.21 3.68 -5.29
N GLY A 97 1.33 4.63 -5.67
CA GLY A 97 1.66 5.68 -6.62
C GLY A 97 2.75 6.63 -6.14
N LEU A 98 2.69 7.09 -4.87
CA LEU A 98 3.65 8.02 -4.30
C LEU A 98 5.12 7.51 -4.34
N PRO A 99 5.45 6.32 -3.81
CA PRO A 99 6.79 5.75 -3.94
C PRO A 99 7.16 5.45 -5.38
N GLY A 100 6.22 5.07 -6.24
CA GLY A 100 6.50 4.89 -7.66
C GLY A 100 6.91 6.17 -8.37
N VAL A 101 6.22 7.27 -8.10
CA VAL A 101 6.57 8.59 -8.62
C VAL A 101 7.92 9.04 -8.06
N ALA A 102 8.15 8.87 -6.76
CA ALA A 102 9.43 9.24 -6.14
C ALA A 102 10.61 8.44 -6.69
N GLN A 103 10.42 7.14 -6.93
CA GLN A 103 11.45 6.29 -7.54
C GLN A 103 11.70 6.68 -8.99
N LEU A 104 10.66 7.04 -9.75
CA LEU A 104 10.79 7.45 -11.15
C LEU A 104 11.54 8.77 -11.32
N PHE A 105 11.23 9.77 -10.48
CA PHE A 105 11.82 11.11 -10.62
C PHE A 105 13.13 11.30 -9.86
N PHE A 106 13.28 10.67 -8.69
CA PHE A 106 14.38 10.93 -7.78
C PHE A 106 15.22 9.69 -7.48
N GLY A 107 14.82 8.50 -7.95
CA GLY A 107 15.51 7.24 -7.62
C GLY A 107 15.39 6.82 -6.15
N VAL A 108 14.55 7.49 -5.35
CA VAL A 108 14.39 7.22 -3.91
C VAL A 108 13.13 6.42 -3.63
N THR A 109 13.17 5.62 -2.57
CA THR A 109 11.99 4.92 -2.03
C THR A 109 11.61 5.50 -0.66
N PHE A 110 10.32 5.41 -0.31
CA PHE A 110 9.87 5.85 1.01
C PHE A 110 10.15 4.76 2.04
N PRO A 111 10.89 5.05 3.12
CA PRO A 111 11.31 4.03 4.09
C PRO A 111 10.12 3.35 4.79
N TYR A 112 8.98 4.04 4.91
CA TYR A 112 7.76 3.48 5.52
C TYR A 112 7.08 2.41 4.68
N PHE A 113 7.32 2.40 3.37
CA PHE A 113 6.79 1.41 2.43
C PHE A 113 7.84 0.38 2.02
N ASP A 114 9.00 0.40 2.68
CA ASP A 114 10.04 -0.60 2.49
C ASP A 114 10.12 -1.58 3.65
N HIS A 115 10.24 -2.86 3.31
CA HIS A 115 10.36 -3.93 4.29
C HIS A 115 11.76 -3.92 4.98
N GLN A 116 12.76 -3.28 4.34
CA GLN A 116 14.12 -3.01 4.83
C GLN A 116 14.75 -1.83 4.06
N PRO A 117 15.36 -0.82 4.72
CA PRO A 117 16.14 0.22 4.04
C PRO A 117 17.57 -0.27 3.77
N THR A 118 17.75 -1.18 2.81
CA THR A 118 19.05 -1.62 2.24
C THR A 118 18.72 -2.72 1.22
N LYS A 119 19.18 -2.74 -0.03
CA LYS A 119 20.46 -2.32 -0.60
C LYS A 119 20.22 -1.61 -1.93
N GLU A 120 21.18 -0.80 -2.34
CA GLU A 120 21.28 -0.13 -3.65
C GLU A 120 20.63 -0.97 -4.76
N LYS A 121 19.60 -0.41 -5.37
CA LYS A 121 19.15 -0.88 -6.68
C LYS A 121 20.16 -0.31 -7.66
N GLU A 122 21.20 -1.09 -7.97
CA GLU A 122 22.06 -0.79 -9.11
C GLU A 122 21.18 -0.71 -10.36
N LEU A 123 21.36 0.41 -11.08
CA LEU A 123 20.70 0.81 -12.30
C LEU A 123 21.12 -0.06 -13.48
#